data_AF-A0A9D1TJ48-F1
#
_entry.id   AF-A0A9D1TJ48-F1
#
_cell.length_a   1.000
_cell.length_b   1.000
_cell.length_c   1.000
_cell.angle_alpha   90.00
_cell.angle_beta   90.00
_cell.angle_gamma   90.00
#
_symmetry.space_group_name_H-M   'P 1'
#
loop_
_entity.id
_entity.type
_entity.pdbx_description
1 polymer ?
#
loop_
_entity_poly.entity_id
_entity_poly.type
_entity_poly.pdbx_seq_one_letter_code
_entity_poly.pdbx_strand_id
1 'polypeptide(L)' 'MKGTVSYYVEALQTNVMNRLVENETTSLQATYEQLWNEVELAEENLQATYKENLTKAYTIVRNAMTFVERDEVIV' A
#
# COMPACT_ATOMS: atom_id res chain seq x y z
N MET A 1 0.40 -12.30 -9.47
CA MET A 1 -0.64 -13.07 -8.76
C MET A 1 -1.30 -12.17 -7.72
N LYS A 2 -2.63 -11.99 -7.80
CA LYS A 2 -3.41 -11.17 -6.86
C LYS A 2 -3.33 -11.75 -5.43
N GLY A 3 -3.31 -10.90 -4.41
CA GLY A 3 -3.32 -11.33 -3.01
C GLY A 3 -1.96 -11.63 -2.37
N THR A 4 -0.86 -11.49 -3.10
CA THR A 4 0.51 -11.64 -2.59
C THR A 4 1.05 -10.33 -2.02
N VAL A 5 2.07 -10.41 -1.15
CA VAL A 5 2.73 -9.21 -0.61
C VAL A 5 3.26 -8.31 -1.74
N SER A 6 3.95 -8.88 -2.73
CA SER A 6 4.51 -8.13 -3.86
C SER A 6 3.44 -7.41 -4.67
N TYR A 7 2.30 -8.06 -4.90
CA TYR A 7 1.15 -7.43 -5.57
C TYR A 7 0.65 -6.20 -4.79
N TYR A 8 0.48 -6.32 -3.48
CA TYR A 8 0.00 -5.20 -2.66
C TYR A 8 1.04 -4.09 -2.53
N VAL A 9 2.34 -4.40 -2.51
CA VAL A 9 3.41 -3.39 -2.53
C VAL A 9 3.31 -2.56 -3.81
N GLU A 10 3.24 -3.21 -4.96
CA GLU A 10 3.13 -2.54 -6.27
C GLU A 10 1.84 -1.72 -6.37
N ALA A 11 0.70 -2.26 -5.90
CA ALA A 11 -0.58 -1.56 -5.90
C ALA A 11 -0.58 -0.32 -5.00
N LEU A 12 0.01 -0.40 -3.80
CA LEU A 12 0.14 0.73 -2.88
C LEU A 12 1.04 1.82 -3.48
N GLN A 13 2.21 1.45 -3.99
CA GLN A 13 3.16 2.40 -4.60
C GLN A 13 2.57 3.08 -5.84
N THR A 14 1.92 2.32 -6.71
CA THR A 14 1.33 2.83 -7.96
C THR A 14 0.20 3.81 -7.66
N ASN A 15 -0.71 3.48 -6.74
CA ASN A 15 -1.82 4.37 -6.40
C ASN A 15 -1.36 5.66 -5.72
N VAL A 16 -0.37 5.59 -4.83
CA VAL A 16 0.19 6.79 -4.20
C VAL A 16 0.92 7.66 -5.24
N MET A 17 1.74 7.06 -6.11
CA MET A 17 2.47 7.81 -7.15
C MET A 17 1.54 8.41 -8.21
N ASN A 18 0.57 7.65 -8.73
CA ASN A 18 -0.34 8.15 -9.76
C ASN A 18 -1.19 9.31 -9.25
N ARG A 19 -1.66 9.25 -8.00
CA ARG A 19 -2.50 10.31 -7.44
C ARG A 19 -1.70 11.57 -7.09
N LEU A 20 -0.42 11.42 -6.70
CA LEU A 20 0.50 12.56 -6.61
C LEU A 20 0.67 13.25 -7.98
N VAL A 21 0.75 12.49 -9.07
CA VAL A 21 0.83 13.04 -10.44
C VAL A 21 -0.48 13.73 -10.86
N GLU A 22 -1.63 13.22 -10.42
CA GLU A 22 -2.95 13.82 -10.66
C GLU A 22 -3.27 15.01 -9.74
N ASN A 23 -2.32 15.41 -8.87
CA ASN A 23 -2.50 16.48 -7.87
C ASN A 23 -3.62 16.18 -6.85
N GLU A 24 -4.01 14.91 -6.72
CA GLU A 24 -4.90 14.40 -5.69
C GLU A 24 -4.05 13.89 -4.52
N THR A 25 -4.06 14.61 -3.39
CA THR A 25 -3.37 14.18 -2.17
C THR A 25 -4.10 13.01 -1.51
N THR A 26 -3.96 11.82 -2.08
CA THR A 26 -4.38 10.57 -1.43
C THR A 26 -3.20 10.02 -0.65
N SER A 27 -3.39 9.85 0.66
CA SER A 27 -2.37 9.31 1.54
C SER A 27 -2.21 7.80 1.34
N LEU A 28 -1.03 7.27 1.66
CA LEU A 28 -0.79 5.81 1.72
C LEU A 28 -1.83 5.09 2.59
N GLN A 29 -2.30 5.75 3.67
CA GLN A 29 -3.34 5.24 4.55
C GLN A 29 -4.69 5.08 3.83
N ALA A 30 -5.10 6.07 3.05
CA ALA A 30 -6.35 6.00 2.30
C ALA A 30 -6.32 4.88 1.24
N THR A 31 -5.19 4.70 0.55
CA THR A 31 -5.01 3.59 -0.40
C THR A 31 -5.05 2.24 0.31
N TYR A 32 -4.46 2.14 1.51
CA TYR A 32 -4.53 0.92 2.32
C TYR A 32 -5.97 0.55 2.70
N GLU A 33 -6.78 1.51 3.14
CA GLU A 33 -8.18 1.30 3.49
C GLU A 33 -9.03 0.88 2.29
N GLN A 34 -8.78 1.45 1.11
CA GLN A 34 -9.43 1.03 -0.14
C GLN A 34 -9.12 -0.44 -0.46
N LEU A 35 -7.84 -0.82 -0.44
CA LEU A 35 -7.42 -2.21 -0.69
C LEU A 35 -7.92 -3.16 0.40
N TRP A 36 -8.06 -2.69 1.65
CA TRP A 36 -8.62 -3.47 2.73
C TRP A 36 -10.09 -3.82 2.45
N ASN A 37 -10.89 -2.84 2.04
CA ASN A 37 -12.28 -3.08 1.65
C ASN A 37 -12.39 -4.04 0.47
N GLU A 38 -11.47 -3.97 -0.51
CA GLU A 38 -11.43 -4.96 -1.60
C GLU A 38 -11.13 -6.37 -1.11
N VAL A 39 -10.29 -6.53 -0.08
CA VAL A 39 -10.03 -7.85 0.53
C VAL A 39 -11.26 -8.38 1.24
N GLU A 40 -12.08 -7.52 1.85
CA GLU A 40 -13.34 -7.94 2.50
C GLU A 40 -14.39 -8.45 1.53
N LEU A 41 -14.26 -8.09 0.24
CA LEU A 41 -15.08 -8.63 -0.85
C LEU A 41 -14.54 -9.93 -1.45
N ALA A 42 -13.35 -10.40 -1.02
CA ALA A 42 -12.76 -11.65 -1.49
C ALA A 42 -13.40 -12.88 -0.78
N GLU A 43 -13.12 -14.08 -1.31
CA GLU A 43 -13.56 -15.34 -0.69
C GLU A 43 -13.08 -15.44 0.77
N GLU A 44 -13.97 -15.84 1.68
CA GLU A 44 -13.78 -15.80 3.13
C GLU A 44 -12.52 -16.56 3.59
N ASN A 45 -12.23 -17.70 2.96
CA ASN A 45 -11.04 -18.53 3.20
C ASN A 45 -9.71 -17.83 2.81
N LEU A 46 -9.76 -16.81 1.96
CA LEU A 46 -8.59 -16.07 1.48
C LEU A 46 -8.41 -14.72 2.20
N GLN A 47 -9.46 -14.17 2.80
CA GLN A 47 -9.44 -12.84 3.42
C GLN A 47 -8.35 -12.70 4.48
N ALA A 48 -8.20 -13.69 5.37
CA ALA A 48 -7.18 -13.65 6.42
C ALA A 48 -5.76 -13.54 5.84
N THR A 49 -5.45 -14.36 4.84
CA THR A 49 -4.15 -14.36 4.15
C THR A 49 -3.91 -13.06 3.41
N TYR A 50 -4.93 -12.54 2.73
CA TYR A 50 -4.83 -11.30 1.97
C TYR A 50 -4.69 -10.07 2.87
N LYS A 51 -5.40 -10.01 4.01
CA LYS A 51 -5.27 -8.97 5.03
C LYS A 51 -3.86 -8.97 5.63
N GLU A 52 -3.32 -10.14 5.95
CA GLU A 52 -1.94 -10.27 6.43
C GLU A 52 -0.93 -9.79 5.38
N ASN A 53 -1.08 -10.22 4.13
CA ASN A 53 -0.19 -9.83 3.04
C ASN A 53 -0.25 -8.33 2.74
N LEU A 54 -1.45 -7.73 2.76
CA LEU A 54 -1.65 -6.29 2.60
C LEU A 54 -1.01 -5.51 3.75
N THR A 55 -1.13 -5.98 4.99
CA THR A 55 -0.51 -5.35 6.16
C THR A 55 1.02 -5.36 6.08
N LYS A 56 1.61 -6.48 5.64
CA LYS A 56 3.06 -6.59 5.38
C LYS A 56 3.48 -5.62 4.27
N ALA A 57 2.74 -5.56 3.18
CA ALA A 57 3.01 -4.65 2.06
C ALA A 57 2.96 -3.18 2.50
N TYR A 58 1.93 -2.79 3.25
CA TYR A 58 1.81 -1.44 3.81
C TYR A 58 3.02 -1.05 4.66
N THR A 59 3.47 -1.95 5.53
CA THR A 59 4.65 -1.72 6.37
C THR A 59 5.91 -1.51 5.53
N ILE A 60 6.09 -2.29 4.46
CA ILE A 60 7.23 -2.15 3.54
C ILE A 60 7.21 -0.78 2.87
N VAL A 61 6.07 -0.40 2.28
CA VAL A 61 5.94 0.87 1.54
C VAL A 61 6.09 2.07 2.48
N ARG A 62 5.45 2.03 3.64
CA ARG A 62 5.57 3.08 4.66
C ARG A 62 7.01 3.27 5.08
N ASN A 63 7.70 2.18 5.42
CA ASN A 63 9.11 2.25 5.83
C ASN A 63 9.97 2.82 4.70
N ALA A 64 9.77 2.40 3.44
CA ALA A 64 10.50 2.92 2.30
C ALA A 64 10.31 4.44 2.14
N MET A 65 9.08 4.96 2.29
CA MET A 65 8.81 6.40 2.26
C MET A 65 9.49 7.15 3.41
N THR A 66 9.45 6.60 4.63
CA THR A 66 10.12 7.21 5.80
C THR A 66 11.65 7.21 5.67
N PHE A 67 12.24 6.23 4.99
CA PHE A 67 13.68 6.22 4.71
C PHE A 67 14.07 7.30 3.69
N VAL A 68 13.25 7.52 2.64
CA VAL A 68 13.47 8.61 1.67
C VAL A 68 13.43 9.98 2.37
N GLU A 69 12.47 10.23 3.27
CA GLU A 69 12.39 11.49 4.01
C GLU A 69 13.60 11.73 4.94
N ARG A 70 14.29 10.68 5.41
CA ARG A 70 15.47 10.82 6.28
C ARG A 70 16.75 11.09 5.49
N ASP A 71 16.89 10.54 4.29
CA ASP A 71 18.06 10.78 3.44
C ASP A 71 18.00 12.17 2.77
N GLU A 72 16.82 12.80 2.68
CA GLU A 72 16.66 14.17 2.20
C GLU A 72 17.01 15.26 3.25
N VAL A 73 17.21 14.90 4.52
CA VAL A 73 17.73 15.84 5.55
C VAL A 73 19.26 15.87 5.51
N ILE A 74 19.82 16.29 4.38
CA ILE A 74 21.20 16.77 4.27
C ILE A 74 21.20 18.05 3.43
N VAL A 75 20.79 19.18 4.02
CA VAL A 75 21.24 20.54 3.66
C VAL A 75 21.24 21.41 4.92
#